data_AF-A0A968CKA5-F1
#
_entry.id   AF-A0A968CKA5-F1
#
_cell.length_a   1.000
_cell.length_b   1.000
_cell.length_c   1.000
_cell.angle_alpha   90.00
_cell.angle_beta   90.00
_cell.angle_gamma   90.00
#
_symmetry.space_group_name_H-M   'P 1'
#
loop_
_entity.id
_entity.type
_entity.pdbx_description
1 polymer ?
#
loop_
_entity_poly.entity_id
_entity_poly.type
_entity_poly.pdbx_seq_one_letter_code
_entity_poly.pdbx_strand_id
1 'polypeptide(L)' 'MITGMACGGAERQMAMLTSGLTGRGHEVRLAVLHGRDSFFELDPRVDVRYFECDTGRPEGKVSRVVARWRWLRDRLADDG' A
#
# COMPACT_ATOMS: atom_id res chain seq x y z
N MET A 1 8.32 -1.78 8.54
CA MET A 1 7.02 -1.83 7.83
C MET A 1 6.89 -0.52 7.07
N ILE A 2 6.80 -0.56 5.74
CA ILE A 2 6.54 0.62 4.91
C ILE A 2 5.01 0.76 4.84
N THR A 3 4.49 1.90 5.28
CA THR A 3 3.03 2.08 5.43
C THR A 3 2.46 3.15 4.53
N GLY A 4 3.28 3.80 3.70
CA GLY A 4 2.95 4.91 2.81
C GLY A 4 3.97 4.98 1.67
N MET A 5 3.70 5.80 0.65
CA MET A 5 4.59 6.03 -0.49
C MET A 5 5.10 7.48 -0.55
N ALA A 6 5.63 7.96 0.58
CA ALA A 6 6.20 9.30 0.71
C ALA A 6 7.63 9.39 0.12
N CYS A 7 8.34 10.51 0.36
CA CYS A 7 9.66 10.80 -0.23
C CYS A 7 10.85 10.14 0.50
N GLY A 8 10.65 9.02 1.19
CA GLY A 8 11.70 8.33 1.94
C GLY A 8 12.51 7.31 1.11
N GLY A 9 13.65 6.89 1.66
CA GLY A 9 14.53 5.94 0.98
C GLY A 9 13.93 4.53 0.83
N ALA A 10 13.12 4.10 1.79
CA ALA A 10 12.47 2.80 1.76
C ALA A 10 11.38 2.76 0.66
N GLU A 11 10.63 3.84 0.52
CA GLU A 11 9.60 4.05 -0.50
C GLU A 11 10.22 4.11 -1.89
N ARG A 12 11.39 4.75 -2.03
CA ARG A 12 12.17 4.72 -3.28
C ARG A 12 12.55 3.29 -3.66
N GLN A 13 13.06 2.50 -2.71
CA GLN A 13 13.41 1.10 -2.96
C GLN A 13 12.17 0.28 -3.31
N MET A 14 11.03 0.54 -2.66
CA MET A 14 9.77 -0.11 -2.99
C MET A 14 9.35 0.15 -4.44
N ALA A 15 9.38 1.41 -4.89
CA ALA A 15 9.06 1.78 -6.27
C ALA A 15 9.99 1.10 -7.30
N MET A 16 11.29 1.02 -6.99
CA MET A 16 12.26 0.31 -7.84
C MET A 16 11.98 -1.20 -7.91
N LEU A 17 11.68 -1.82 -6.77
CA LEU A 17 11.37 -3.25 -6.67
C LEU A 17 10.10 -3.60 -7.43
N THR A 18 9.02 -2.84 -7.23
CA THR A 18 7.74 -3.08 -7.92
C THR A 18 7.89 -2.93 -9.43
N SER A 19 8.62 -1.91 -9.89
CA SER A 19 8.92 -1.74 -11.32
C SER A 19 9.74 -2.91 -11.86
N GLY A 20 10.81 -3.34 -11.16
CA GLY A 20 11.65 -4.44 -11.58
C GLY A 20 10.96 -5.81 -11.61
N LEU A 21 9.99 -6.04 -10.74
CA LEU A 21 9.15 -7.25 -10.75
C LEU A 21 8.14 -7.23 -11.90
N THR A 22 7.47 -6.08 -12.08
CA THR A 22 6.50 -5.88 -13.17
C THR A 22 7.17 -5.98 -14.55
N GLY A 23 8.39 -5.44 -14.70
CA GLY A 23 9.19 -5.55 -15.92
C GLY A 23 9.59 -6.99 -16.28
N ARG A 24 9.58 -7.91 -15.30
CA ARG A 24 9.81 -9.35 -15.51
C ARG A 24 8.52 -10.14 -15.76
N GLY A 25 7.38 -9.47 -15.85
CA GLY A 25 6.08 -10.09 -16.11
C GLY A 25 5.39 -10.64 -14.87
N HIS A 26 5.85 -10.29 -13.66
CA HIS A 26 5.12 -10.62 -12.44
C HIS A 26 3.94 -9.66 -12.25
N GLU A 27 2.82 -10.19 -11.79
CA GLU A 27 1.73 -9.37 -11.28
C GLU A 27 2.14 -8.83 -9.90
N VAL A 28 2.10 -7.51 -9.74
CA VAL A 28 2.54 -6.83 -8.52
C VAL A 28 1.39 -6.01 -7.96
N ARG A 29 1.01 -6.31 -6.71
CA ARG A 29 0.03 -5.55 -5.94
C ARG A 29 0.73 -4.83 -4.79
N LEU A 30 0.36 -3.57 -4.56
CA LEU A 30 0.92 -2.74 -3.49
C LEU A 30 -0.21 -2.24 -2.58
N ALA A 31 -0.20 -2.67 -1.32
CA ALA A 31 -1.13 -2.20 -0.29
C ALA A 31 -0.52 -1.02 0.50
N VAL A 32 -1.14 0.16 0.40
CA VAL A 32 -0.66 1.41 1.02
C VAL A 32 -1.61 1.82 2.15
N LEU A 33 -1.09 1.93 3.37
CA LEU A 33 -1.89 2.14 4.58
C LEU A 33 -2.09 3.61 4.99
N HIS A 34 -1.30 4.53 4.41
CA HIS A 34 -1.29 5.96 4.70
C HIS A 34 -1.07 6.77 3.42
N GLY A 35 -1.90 7.79 3.23
CA GLY A 35 -1.86 8.63 2.03
C GLY A 35 -2.52 7.95 0.83
N ARG A 36 -2.85 8.76 -0.19
CA ARG A 36 -3.41 8.29 -1.47
C ARG A 36 -2.48 8.55 -2.65
N ASP A 37 -1.32 9.16 -2.38
CA ASP A 37 -0.36 9.57 -3.39
C ASP A 37 0.95 8.82 -3.21
N SER A 38 1.64 8.58 -4.32
CA SER A 38 3.02 8.13 -4.34
C SER A 38 3.90 9.30 -4.76
N PHE A 39 4.93 9.60 -3.97
CA PHE A 39 5.94 10.60 -4.33
C PHE A 39 6.80 10.13 -5.51
N PHE A 40 7.08 8.82 -5.57
CA PHE A 40 7.81 8.21 -6.67
C PHE A 40 6.84 7.65 -7.71
N GLU A 41 7.19 7.76 -8.99
CA GLU A 41 6.40 7.18 -10.07
C GLU A 41 6.40 5.64 -9.94
N LEU A 42 5.21 5.05 -10.06
CA LEU A 42 5.01 3.61 -10.09
C LEU A 42 4.65 3.17 -11.51
N ASP A 43 5.10 1.99 -11.90
CA ASP A 43 4.70 1.39 -13.18
C ASP A 43 3.16 1.26 -13.22
N PRO A 44 2.49 1.71 -14.30
CA PRO A 44 1.02 1.76 -14.36
C PRO A 44 0.35 0.38 -14.29
N ARG A 45 1.11 -0.71 -14.45
CA ARG A 45 0.62 -2.09 -14.30
C ARG A 45 0.61 -2.56 -12.83
N VAL A 46 1.23 -1.83 -11.92
CA VAL A 46 1.18 -2.13 -10.48
C VAL A 46 -0.21 -1.78 -9.97
N ASP A 47 -0.91 -2.77 -9.41
CA ASP A 47 -2.22 -2.54 -8.79
C ASP A 47 -2.02 -1.99 -7.37
N VAL A 48 -2.30 -0.70 -7.19
CA VAL A 48 -2.14 -0.02 -5.90
C VAL A 48 -3.48 0.05 -5.18
N ARG A 49 -3.53 -0.53 -3.98
CA ARG A 49 -4.70 -0.50 -3.10
C ARG A 49 -4.42 0.41 -1.91
N TYR A 50 -5.22 1.45 -1.76
CA TYR A 50 -5.12 2.37 -0.63
C TYR A 50 -6.11 1.99 0.47
N PHE A 51 -5.67 2.12 1.72
CA PHE A 51 -6.57 2.01 2.87
C PHE A 51 -7.44 3.27 2.97
N GLU A 52 -8.74 3.14 2.67
CA GLU A 52 -9.66 4.28 2.55
C GLU A 52 -10.21 4.83 3.87
N CYS A 53 -9.89 4.21 5.02
CA CYS A 53 -10.54 4.53 6.29
C CYS A 53 -10.00 5.80 6.98
N ASP A 54 -9.56 6.81 6.22
CA ASP A 54 -9.31 8.16 6.73
C ASP A 54 -10.58 9.04 6.71
N THR A 55 -11.69 8.57 6.13
CA THR A 55 -12.94 9.36 5.96
C THR A 55 -14.00 9.21 7.05
N GLY A 56 -13.87 8.25 7.98
CA GLY A 56 -14.84 8.05 9.05
C GLY A 56 -14.14 8.00 10.41
N ARG A 57 -14.45 8.94 11.32
CA ARG A 57 -13.89 9.00 12.69
C ARG A 57 -14.07 7.64 13.39
N PRO A 58 -13.00 6.85 13.58
CA PRO A 58 -13.04 5.74 14.51
C PRO A 58 -12.78 6.33 15.90
N GLU A 59 -13.56 5.93 16.89
CA GLU A 59 -13.37 6.30 18.29
C GLU A 59 -12.00 5.78 18.78
N GLY A 60 -10.95 6.58 18.62
CA GLY A 60 -9.61 6.32 19.16
C GLY A 60 -8.59 5.66 18.22
N LYS A 61 -7.30 5.87 18.55
CA LYS A 61 -6.13 5.40 17.78
C LYS A 61 -6.07 3.87 17.64
N VAL A 62 -6.54 3.14 18.64
CA VAL A 62 -6.53 1.66 18.67
C VAL A 62 -7.50 1.10 17.63
N SER A 63 -8.70 1.67 17.50
CA SER A 63 -9.69 1.26 16.50
C SER A 63 -9.14 1.40 15.07
N ARG A 64 -8.32 2.42 14.81
CA ARG A 64 -7.72 2.65 13.48
C ARG A 64 -6.66 1.60 13.12
N VAL A 65 -5.83 1.20 14.09
CA VAL A 65 -4.83 0.15 13.88
C VAL A 65 -5.51 -1.19 13.58
N VAL A 66 -6.56 -1.54 14.33
CA VAL A 66 -7.31 -2.79 14.10
C VAL A 66 -8.00 -2.76 12.73
N ALA A 67 -8.61 -1.64 12.34
CA ALA A 67 -9.24 -1.50 11.03
C ALA A 67 -8.23 -1.70 9.88
N ARG A 68 -7.01 -1.16 10.01
CA ARG A 68 -5.92 -1.34 9.04
C ARG A 68 -5.49 -2.79 8.91
N TRP A 69 -5.28 -3.47 10.04
CA TRP A 69 -4.87 -4.88 10.03
C TRP A 69 -5.94 -5.77 9.44
N ARG A 70 -7.22 -5.53 9.75
CA ARG A 70 -8.33 -6.26 9.12
C ARG A 70 -8.33 -6.06 7.61
N TRP A 71 -8.29 -4.80 7.15
CA TRP A 71 -8.28 -4.50 5.73
C TRP A 71 -7.07 -5.11 5.00
N LEU A 72 -5.88 -5.03 5.58
CA LEU A 72 -4.67 -5.61 4.98
C LEU A 72 -4.80 -7.14 4.87
N ARG A 73 -5.28 -7.80 5.93
CA ARG A 73 -5.51 -9.24 5.92
C ARG A 73 -6.55 -9.64 4.88
N ASP A 74 -7.63 -8.89 4.75
CA ASP A 74 -8.68 -9.20 3.78
C ASP A 74 -8.12 -9.08 2.34
N ARG A 75 -7.27 -8.07 2.06
CA ARG A 75 -6.56 -7.97 0.77
C ARG A 75 -5.58 -9.11 0.50
N LEU A 76 -4.87 -9.58 1.53
CA LEU A 76 -3.98 -10.73 1.39
C LEU A 76 -4.73 -12.05 1.20
N ALA A 77 -5.97 -12.15 1.67
CA ALA A 77 -6.82 -13.32 1.48
C ALA A 77 -7.43 -13.38 0.07
N ASP A 78 -7.64 -12.22 -0.58
CA ASP A 78 -8.10 -12.12 -1.97
C ASP A 78 -7.03 -12.59 -2.99
N ASP A 79 -5.78 -12.83 -2.55
CA ASP A 79 -4.64 -13.23 -3.37
C ASP A 79 -4.40 -14.76 -3.39
N GLY A 80 -5.18 -15.57 -2.65
CA GLY A 80 -5.05 -17.03 -2.55
C GLY A 80 -6.15 -17.80 -3.28
#